data_AF-A0A6P5ANY2-F1
#
_entry.id   AF-A0A6P5ANY2-F1
#
_cell.length_a   1.000
_cell.length_b   1.000
_cell.length_c   1.000
_cell.angle_alpha   90.00
_cell.angle_beta   90.00
_cell.angle_gamma   90.00
#
_symmetry.space_group_name_H-M   'P 1'
#
loop_
_entity.id
_entity.type
_entity.pdbx_description
1 polymer ?
#
loop_
_entity_poly.entity_id
_entity_poly.type
_entity_poly.pdbx_seq_one_letter_code
_entity_poly.pdbx_strand_id
1 'polypeptide(L)'
;MRPGLTPCLWCHITQEEIRDKDNCRLRIPPRTLNSLAEDHLKIVRDGKGAHKLAKLYHNAIAPVMFDVPIDQVVIPGLHISLGIYLKLFKLMEDELHDIDLKLQTYLTAVLEEGEVTKEELLADEHLGRFKAYVSAIDEARALDDKADALEEELEEEESQLAWLAYSSGAGDEMAEAVFQEACSTVQDLYEEKEKLREKAAEVRKKASVKVGQGPLTSQLDPVLQKFRVQRQAYHSQSFIGNHVNTMLQDKAIDELTSVTSSVVSSLMDNNRSKVQVAF
;
A
#
# COMPACT_ATOMS: atom_id res chain seq x y z
N MET A 1 0.09 -10.38 -9.88
CA MET A 1 -0.45 -10.87 -11.17
C MET A 1 -1.38 -12.04 -10.91
N ARG A 2 -2.66 -12.00 -11.35
CA ARG A 2 -3.51 -13.21 -11.35
C ARG A 2 -3.04 -14.15 -12.48
N PRO A 3 -2.66 -15.40 -12.18
CA PRO A 3 -2.40 -16.41 -13.22
C PRO A 3 -3.63 -16.58 -14.11
N GLY A 4 -3.45 -16.95 -15.38
CA GLY A 4 -4.59 -17.32 -16.24
C GLY A 4 -5.28 -18.61 -15.75
N LEU A 5 -6.42 -18.99 -16.35
CA LEU A 5 -7.22 -20.14 -15.90
C LEU A 5 -6.38 -21.42 -15.76
N THR A 6 -5.49 -21.66 -16.73
CA THR A 6 -4.54 -22.78 -16.70
C THR A 6 -3.10 -22.27 -16.88
N PRO A 7 -2.29 -22.21 -15.81
CA PRO A 7 -0.96 -21.58 -15.85
C PRO A 7 0.16 -22.49 -16.40
N CYS A 8 -0.07 -23.79 -16.55
CA CYS A 8 0.96 -24.76 -16.89
C CYS A 8 1.15 -24.91 -18.41
N LEU A 9 2.40 -25.08 -18.86
CA LEU A 9 2.72 -25.42 -20.25
C LEU A 9 2.48 -26.91 -20.58
N TRP A 10 2.62 -27.81 -19.61
CA TRP A 10 2.58 -29.26 -19.83
C TRP A 10 1.19 -29.87 -19.67
N CYS A 11 0.25 -29.19 -19.02
CA CYS A 11 -1.09 -29.75 -18.77
C CYS A 11 -2.15 -28.66 -18.64
N HIS A 12 -3.41 -29.07 -18.61
CA HIS A 12 -4.57 -28.18 -18.45
C HIS A 12 -4.97 -27.94 -16.98
N ILE A 13 -4.01 -28.06 -16.04
CA ILE A 13 -4.29 -27.84 -14.61
C ILE A 13 -4.80 -26.42 -14.37
N THR A 14 -5.86 -26.29 -13.58
CA THR A 14 -6.45 -25.02 -13.15
C THR A 14 -5.88 -24.54 -11.82
N GLN A 15 -6.12 -23.28 -11.47
CA GLN A 15 -5.72 -22.73 -10.17
C GLN A 15 -6.39 -23.45 -8.98
N GLU A 16 -7.63 -23.91 -9.15
CA GLU A 16 -8.36 -24.63 -8.12
C GLU A 16 -7.77 -26.02 -7.91
N GLU A 17 -7.46 -26.73 -8.98
CA GLU A 17 -6.82 -28.05 -8.94
C GLU A 17 -5.39 -28.01 -8.37
N ILE A 18 -4.62 -26.93 -8.56
CA ILE A 18 -3.30 -26.76 -7.92
C ILE A 18 -3.43 -26.75 -6.38
N ARG A 19 -4.57 -26.32 -5.84
CA ARG A 19 -4.81 -26.22 -4.40
C ARG A 19 -5.36 -27.52 -3.81
N ASP A 20 -5.86 -28.43 -4.65
CA ASP A 20 -6.34 -29.74 -4.24
C ASP A 20 -5.16 -30.67 -3.95
N LYS A 21 -4.95 -31.00 -2.67
CA LYS A 21 -3.82 -31.81 -2.22
C LYS A 21 -3.92 -33.29 -2.63
N ASP A 22 -5.10 -33.76 -3.01
CA ASP A 22 -5.38 -35.19 -3.18
C ASP A 22 -5.36 -35.66 -4.65
N ASN A 23 -5.24 -34.76 -5.66
CA ASN A 23 -5.47 -35.15 -7.07
C ASN A 23 -4.55 -34.56 -8.17
N CYS A 24 -3.43 -33.91 -7.85
CA CYS A 24 -2.69 -33.08 -8.82
C CYS A 24 -2.13 -33.77 -10.10
N ARG A 25 -1.93 -35.09 -10.17
CA ARG A 25 -1.19 -35.72 -11.29
C ARG A 25 -1.93 -36.78 -12.10
N LEU A 26 -2.94 -37.45 -11.55
CA LEU A 26 -3.52 -38.64 -12.18
C LEU A 26 -4.70 -38.35 -13.12
N ARG A 27 -5.25 -37.12 -13.10
CA ARG A 27 -6.50 -36.79 -13.81
C ARG A 27 -6.39 -35.71 -14.88
N ILE A 28 -5.23 -35.07 -15.00
CA ILE A 28 -5.11 -33.85 -15.81
C ILE A 28 -4.51 -34.19 -17.19
N PRO A 29 -5.22 -33.91 -18.29
CA PRO A 29 -4.73 -34.23 -19.61
C PRO A 29 -3.45 -33.44 -19.93
N PRO A 30 -2.43 -34.09 -20.51
CA PRO A 30 -1.22 -33.41 -20.96
C PRO A 30 -1.54 -32.53 -22.17
N ARG A 31 -0.82 -31.42 -22.28
CA ARG A 31 -0.83 -30.58 -23.49
C ARG A 31 0.04 -31.23 -24.56
N THR A 32 -0.35 -31.01 -25.81
CA THR A 32 0.40 -31.40 -27.01
C THR A 32 0.60 -30.18 -27.91
N LEU A 33 1.48 -30.27 -28.91
CA LEU A 33 1.64 -29.20 -29.89
C LEU A 33 0.32 -28.90 -30.63
N ASN A 34 -0.46 -29.93 -30.91
CA ASN A 34 -1.78 -29.79 -31.53
C ASN A 34 -2.74 -29.02 -30.61
N SER A 35 -2.82 -29.37 -29.33
CA SER A 35 -3.71 -28.67 -28.39
C SER A 35 -3.30 -27.21 -28.19
N LEU A 36 -1.99 -26.91 -28.17
CA LEU A 36 -1.49 -25.53 -28.13
C LEU A 36 -1.85 -24.74 -29.40
N ALA A 37 -1.74 -25.36 -30.57
CA ALA A 37 -2.11 -24.74 -31.84
C ALA A 37 -3.62 -24.45 -31.91
N GLU A 38 -4.45 -25.38 -31.46
CA GLU A 38 -5.90 -25.20 -31.34
C GLU A 38 -6.26 -24.06 -30.38
N ASP A 39 -5.64 -24.01 -29.20
CA ASP A 39 -5.89 -22.95 -28.22
C ASP A 39 -5.44 -21.57 -28.72
N HIS A 40 -4.32 -21.50 -29.45
CA HIS A 40 -3.90 -20.27 -30.13
C HIS A 40 -4.92 -19.83 -31.20
N LEU A 41 -5.43 -20.76 -32.01
CA LEU A 41 -6.46 -20.44 -33.00
C LEU A 41 -7.74 -19.89 -32.37
N LYS A 42 -8.14 -20.40 -31.19
CA LYS A 42 -9.27 -19.84 -30.42
C LYS A 42 -9.02 -18.39 -30.00
N ILE A 43 -7.80 -18.06 -29.55
CA ILE A 43 -7.44 -16.66 -29.22
C ILE A 43 -7.53 -15.76 -30.44
N VAL A 44 -7.07 -16.23 -31.60
CA VAL A 44 -7.10 -15.44 -32.84
C VAL A 44 -8.54 -15.23 -33.33
N ARG A 45 -9.37 -16.26 -33.28
CA ARG A 45 -10.77 -16.21 -33.76
C ARG A 45 -11.70 -15.49 -32.79
N ASP A 46 -11.74 -15.94 -31.54
CA ASP A 46 -12.72 -15.51 -30.54
C ASP A 46 -12.19 -14.33 -29.73
N GLY A 47 -10.91 -14.39 -29.37
CA GLY A 47 -10.21 -13.33 -28.63
C GLY A 47 -9.68 -12.18 -29.50
N LYS A 48 -9.83 -12.25 -30.83
CA LYS A 48 -9.31 -11.28 -31.82
C LYS A 48 -7.81 -10.99 -31.67
N GLY A 49 -7.03 -11.97 -31.18
CA GLY A 49 -5.59 -11.81 -30.92
C GLY A 49 -5.25 -10.91 -29.72
N ALA A 50 -6.22 -10.53 -28.89
CA ALA A 50 -5.96 -9.66 -27.74
C ALA A 50 -5.25 -10.43 -26.62
N HIS A 51 -3.96 -10.14 -26.39
CA HIS A 51 -3.16 -10.77 -25.31
C HIS A 51 -3.78 -10.68 -23.91
N LYS A 52 -4.59 -9.64 -23.64
CA LYS A 52 -5.31 -9.49 -22.36
C LYS A 52 -6.31 -10.62 -22.11
N LEU A 53 -6.89 -11.19 -23.18
CA LEU A 53 -7.87 -12.28 -23.11
C LEU A 53 -7.23 -13.66 -23.11
N ALA A 54 -5.91 -13.79 -23.34
CA ALA A 54 -5.22 -15.08 -23.43
C ALA A 54 -5.39 -15.97 -22.18
N LYS A 55 -5.65 -15.34 -21.02
CA LYS A 55 -5.95 -16.03 -19.77
C LYS A 55 -7.20 -16.91 -19.84
N LEU A 56 -8.14 -16.59 -20.72
CA LEU A 56 -9.38 -17.34 -20.97
C LEU A 56 -9.18 -18.52 -21.93
N TYR A 57 -8.07 -18.55 -22.65
CA TYR A 57 -7.77 -19.51 -23.70
C TYR A 57 -6.42 -20.19 -23.44
N HIS A 58 -6.27 -20.69 -22.22
CA HIS A 58 -5.14 -21.53 -21.82
C HIS A 58 -3.73 -20.94 -22.00
N ASN A 59 -3.62 -19.61 -22.13
CA ASN A 59 -2.38 -18.83 -22.29
C ASN A 59 -1.53 -19.18 -23.54
N ALA A 60 -2.13 -19.75 -24.60
CA ALA A 60 -1.43 -20.03 -25.86
C ALA A 60 -1.30 -18.76 -26.74
N ILE A 61 -0.47 -17.80 -26.34
CA ILE A 61 -0.40 -16.45 -26.96
C ILE A 61 0.32 -16.36 -28.30
N ALA A 62 0.92 -17.44 -28.77
CA ALA A 62 1.71 -17.48 -29.99
C ALA A 62 1.54 -18.83 -30.69
N PRO A 63 1.69 -18.88 -32.03
CA PRO A 63 1.68 -20.14 -32.75
C PRO A 63 2.91 -20.97 -32.38
N VAL A 64 2.78 -22.30 -32.49
CA VAL A 64 3.91 -23.22 -32.36
C VAL A 64 4.92 -22.90 -33.46
N MET A 65 6.12 -22.46 -33.09
CA MET A 65 7.17 -22.08 -34.05
C MET A 65 8.05 -23.26 -34.46
N PHE A 66 8.22 -24.23 -33.56
CA PHE A 66 9.08 -25.38 -33.76
C PHE A 66 8.33 -26.66 -33.40
N ASP A 67 8.52 -27.71 -34.20
CA ASP A 67 7.96 -29.04 -33.95
C ASP A 67 8.83 -29.80 -32.93
N VAL A 68 8.91 -29.26 -31.72
CA VAL A 68 9.63 -29.86 -30.59
C VAL A 68 8.59 -30.38 -29.60
N PRO A 69 8.54 -31.69 -29.33
CA PRO A 69 7.64 -32.27 -28.35
C PRO A 69 7.72 -31.55 -26.99
N ILE A 70 6.57 -31.28 -26.36
CA ILE A 70 6.48 -30.46 -25.15
C ILE A 70 7.28 -31.06 -23.97
N ASP A 71 7.38 -32.38 -23.93
CA ASP A 71 8.17 -33.15 -22.96
C ASP A 71 9.69 -32.98 -23.13
N GLN A 72 10.15 -32.45 -24.27
CA GLN A 72 11.56 -32.11 -24.52
C GLN A 72 11.91 -30.66 -24.15
N VAL A 73 10.90 -29.84 -23.82
CA VAL A 73 11.12 -28.45 -23.40
C VAL A 73 11.60 -28.43 -21.95
N VAL A 74 12.80 -27.89 -21.73
CA VAL A 74 13.38 -27.76 -20.38
C VAL A 74 12.72 -26.60 -19.64
N ILE A 75 12.37 -26.85 -18.38
CA ILE A 75 11.87 -25.82 -17.47
C ILE A 75 12.95 -24.74 -17.29
N PRO A 76 12.65 -23.44 -17.49
CA PRO A 76 13.65 -22.38 -17.38
C PRO A 76 14.01 -22.11 -15.91
N GLY A 77 14.89 -22.94 -15.34
CA GLY A 77 15.24 -22.94 -13.91
C GLY A 77 15.74 -21.58 -13.39
N LEU A 78 16.46 -20.83 -14.21
CA LEU A 78 16.88 -19.47 -13.88
C LEU A 78 15.68 -18.55 -13.64
N HIS A 79 14.71 -18.52 -14.56
CA HIS A 79 13.53 -17.66 -14.46
C HIS A 79 12.62 -18.07 -13.28
N ILE A 80 12.55 -19.37 -12.98
CA ILE A 80 11.85 -19.86 -11.79
C ILE A 80 12.53 -19.34 -10.52
N SER A 81 13.84 -19.48 -10.42
CA SER A 81 14.60 -19.03 -9.25
C SER A 81 14.46 -17.52 -9.04
N LEU A 82 14.54 -16.74 -10.12
CA LEU A 82 14.29 -15.30 -10.11
C LEU A 82 12.87 -14.96 -9.62
N GLY A 83 11.86 -15.66 -10.15
CA GLY A 83 10.46 -15.45 -9.79
C GLY A 83 10.15 -15.82 -8.34
N ILE A 84 10.71 -16.93 -7.85
CA ILE A 84 10.54 -17.37 -6.46
C ILE A 84 11.20 -16.37 -5.51
N TYR A 85 12.46 -16.00 -5.75
CA TYR A 85 13.17 -15.06 -4.89
C TYR A 85 12.45 -13.70 -4.85
N LEU A 86 12.04 -13.15 -6.02
CA LEU A 86 11.27 -11.92 -6.06
C LEU A 86 9.96 -12.01 -5.27
N LYS A 87 9.26 -13.15 -5.35
CA LYS A 87 8.03 -13.37 -4.58
C LYS A 87 8.31 -13.40 -3.08
N LEU A 88 9.33 -14.13 -2.63
CA LEU A 88 9.69 -14.22 -1.21
C LEU A 88 10.15 -12.86 -0.66
N PHE A 89 10.97 -12.14 -1.42
CA PHE A 89 11.41 -10.80 -1.04
C PHE A 89 10.23 -9.84 -0.89
N LYS A 90 9.28 -9.86 -1.84
CA LYS A 90 8.07 -9.02 -1.75
C LYS A 90 7.20 -9.39 -0.56
N LEU A 91 7.01 -10.68 -0.28
CA LEU A 91 6.27 -11.10 0.91
C LEU A 91 6.93 -10.58 2.19
N MET A 92 8.26 -10.63 2.29
CA MET A 92 8.98 -10.06 3.43
C MET A 92 8.86 -8.53 3.50
N GLU A 93 8.98 -7.83 2.37
CA GLU A 93 8.81 -6.37 2.27
C GLU A 93 7.40 -5.95 2.68
N ASP A 94 6.37 -6.70 2.26
CA ASP A 94 4.97 -6.49 2.63
C ASP A 94 4.75 -6.72 4.15
N GLU A 95 5.27 -7.81 4.72
CA GLU A 95 5.15 -8.09 6.16
C GLU A 95 5.87 -7.05 7.02
N LEU A 96 7.05 -6.58 6.59
CA LEU A 96 7.75 -5.49 7.27
C LEU A 96 6.98 -4.17 7.15
N HIS A 97 6.34 -3.93 6.02
CA HIS A 97 5.49 -2.76 5.83
C HIS A 97 4.29 -2.78 6.78
N ASP A 98 3.65 -3.94 6.97
CA ASP A 98 2.54 -4.09 7.92
C ASP A 98 2.99 -3.78 9.36
N ILE A 99 4.23 -4.12 9.72
CA ILE A 99 4.82 -3.73 11.01
C ILE A 99 5.06 -2.22 11.07
N ASP A 100 5.61 -1.61 10.00
CA ASP A 100 5.79 -0.16 9.91
C ASP A 100 4.45 0.59 10.11
N LEU A 101 3.35 0.07 9.54
CA LEU A 101 2.01 0.63 9.72
C LEU A 101 1.50 0.48 11.17
N LYS A 102 1.76 -0.65 11.83
CA LYS A 102 1.40 -0.83 13.25
C LYS A 102 2.19 0.12 14.15
N LEU A 103 3.49 0.30 13.88
CA LEU A 103 4.33 1.28 14.59
C LEU A 103 3.80 2.71 14.37
N GLN A 104 3.39 3.04 13.15
CA GLN A 104 2.77 4.32 12.84
C GLN A 104 1.53 4.57 13.70
N THR A 105 0.61 3.60 13.79
CA THR A 105 -0.60 3.73 14.62
C THR A 105 -0.27 3.90 16.10
N TYR A 106 0.69 3.13 16.61
CA TYR A 106 1.13 3.24 18.00
C TYR A 106 1.73 4.62 18.30
N LEU A 107 2.57 5.16 17.42
CA LEU A 107 3.17 6.49 17.59
C LEU A 107 2.13 7.60 17.64
N THR A 108 1.05 7.51 16.86
CA THR A 108 -0.05 8.49 16.92
C THR A 108 -0.71 8.50 18.30
N ALA A 109 -0.97 7.32 18.90
CA ALA A 109 -1.57 7.23 20.23
C ALA A 109 -0.64 7.85 21.30
N VAL A 110 0.65 7.54 21.25
CA VAL A 110 1.66 8.07 22.18
C VAL A 110 1.80 9.60 22.06
N LEU A 111 1.72 10.14 20.85
CA LEU A 111 1.72 11.60 20.60
C LEU A 111 0.45 12.28 21.14
N GLU A 112 -0.69 11.59 21.14
CA GLU A 112 -1.95 12.11 21.70
C GLU A 112 -1.94 12.11 23.23
N GLU A 113 -1.35 11.08 23.83
CA GLU A 113 -1.19 10.96 25.28
C GLU A 113 -0.11 11.90 25.85
N GLY A 114 0.71 12.50 24.98
CA GLY A 114 1.73 13.48 25.36
C GLY A 114 2.98 12.88 26.01
N GLU A 115 3.17 11.55 25.91
CA GLU A 115 4.32 10.87 26.50
C GLU A 115 5.64 11.17 25.78
N VAL A 116 5.60 11.53 24.50
CA VAL A 116 6.77 11.84 23.68
C VAL A 116 6.52 13.13 22.90
N THR A 117 7.48 14.07 22.94
CA THR A 117 7.37 15.31 22.17
C THR A 117 7.67 15.08 20.69
N LYS A 118 7.04 15.88 19.82
CA LYS A 118 7.25 15.81 18.37
C LYS A 118 8.71 16.06 17.99
N GLU A 119 9.39 16.94 18.71
CA GLU A 119 10.81 17.25 18.53
C GLU A 119 11.70 16.04 18.83
N GLU A 120 11.39 15.29 19.89
CA GLU A 120 12.12 14.07 20.26
C GLU A 120 11.91 12.94 19.25
N LEU A 121 10.72 12.84 18.68
CA LEU A 121 10.38 11.85 17.65
C LEU A 121 11.09 12.15 16.32
N LEU A 122 11.12 13.42 15.92
CA LEU A 122 11.79 13.86 14.69
C LEU A 122 13.32 13.82 14.79
N ALA A 123 13.87 13.87 16.01
CA ALA A 123 15.30 13.76 16.26
C ALA A 123 15.83 12.32 16.20
N ASP A 124 14.97 11.31 16.33
CA ASP A 124 15.36 9.91 16.23
C ASP A 124 15.57 9.48 14.77
N GLU A 125 16.66 8.77 14.49
CA GLU A 125 17.06 8.36 13.14
C GLU A 125 16.01 7.46 12.45
N HIS A 126 15.34 6.61 13.23
CA HIS A 126 14.37 5.65 12.72
C HIS A 126 12.96 6.22 12.77
N LEU A 127 12.57 6.90 13.85
CA LEU A 127 11.23 7.49 13.98
C LEU A 127 11.07 8.75 13.13
N GLY A 128 12.16 9.47 12.82
CA GLY A 128 12.15 10.60 11.90
C GLY A 128 11.68 10.24 10.49
N ARG A 129 11.66 8.95 10.12
CA ARG A 129 11.07 8.47 8.85
C ARG A 129 9.56 8.62 8.80
N PHE A 130 8.89 8.74 9.95
CA PHE A 130 7.48 9.10 10.03
C PHE A 130 7.21 10.59 9.85
N LYS A 131 8.21 11.46 9.63
CA LYS A 131 8.04 12.92 9.51
C LYS A 131 6.95 13.35 8.51
N ALA A 132 6.92 12.73 7.33
CA ALA A 132 5.93 13.04 6.31
C ALA A 132 4.51 12.66 6.76
N TYR A 133 4.39 11.56 7.50
CA TYR A 133 3.13 11.13 8.09
C TYR A 133 2.69 12.07 9.22
N VAL A 134 3.58 12.35 10.19
CA VAL A 134 3.30 13.27 11.30
C VAL A 134 2.87 14.64 10.79
N SER A 135 3.57 15.19 9.79
CA SER A 135 3.19 16.46 9.16
C SER A 135 1.80 16.44 8.53
N ALA A 136 1.39 15.31 7.92
CA ALA A 136 0.05 15.19 7.34
C ALA A 136 -1.03 15.07 8.41
N ILE A 137 -0.73 14.42 9.54
CA ILE A 137 -1.63 14.38 10.70
C ILE A 137 -1.76 15.77 11.34
N ASP A 138 -0.68 16.52 11.48
CA ASP A 138 -0.73 17.90 11.98
C ASP A 138 -1.54 18.82 11.07
N GLU A 139 -1.39 18.67 9.74
CA GLU A 139 -2.22 19.39 8.77
C GLU A 139 -3.70 19.04 8.94
N ALA A 140 -4.03 17.77 9.11
CA ALA A 140 -5.41 17.34 9.38
C ALA A 140 -5.95 17.89 10.70
N ARG A 141 -5.12 17.94 11.76
CA ARG A 141 -5.49 18.54 13.06
C ARG A 141 -5.73 20.04 12.94
N ALA A 142 -4.84 20.77 12.26
CA ALA A 142 -5.02 22.19 12.03
C ALA A 142 -6.25 22.53 11.17
N LEU A 143 -6.74 21.59 10.34
CA LEU A 143 -8.01 21.72 9.64
C LEU A 143 -9.21 21.47 10.57
N ASP A 144 -9.11 20.49 11.47
CA ASP A 144 -10.14 20.26 12.50
C ASP A 144 -10.24 21.42 13.49
N ASP A 145 -9.11 21.95 13.99
CA ASP A 145 -9.10 23.12 14.88
C ASP A 145 -9.80 24.34 14.25
N LYS A 146 -9.65 24.51 12.92
CA LYS A 146 -10.38 25.56 12.17
C LYS A 146 -11.86 25.25 12.03
N ALA A 147 -12.21 23.98 11.85
CA ALA A 147 -13.61 23.56 11.76
C ALA A 147 -14.33 23.71 13.11
N ASP A 148 -13.63 23.47 14.22
CA ASP A 148 -14.15 23.65 15.57
C ASP A 148 -14.28 25.13 15.93
N ALA A 149 -13.33 25.99 15.52
CA ALA A 149 -13.48 27.45 15.65
C ALA A 149 -14.68 27.99 14.85
N LEU A 150 -14.93 27.47 13.64
CA LEU A 150 -16.13 27.79 12.87
C LEU A 150 -17.41 27.24 13.50
N GLU A 151 -17.33 26.12 14.23
CA GLU A 151 -18.47 25.59 14.97
C GLU A 151 -18.87 26.54 16.12
N GLU A 152 -17.90 27.09 16.85
CA GLU A 152 -18.15 28.14 17.85
C GLU A 152 -18.79 29.39 17.23
N GLU A 153 -18.27 29.89 16.11
CA GLU A 153 -18.85 31.04 15.39
C GLU A 153 -20.27 30.76 14.89
N LEU A 154 -20.52 29.54 14.41
CA LEU A 154 -21.84 29.11 13.95
C LEU A 154 -22.85 29.05 15.09
N GLU A 155 -22.46 28.58 16.28
CA GLU A 155 -23.33 28.60 17.47
C GLU A 155 -23.72 30.03 17.88
N GLU A 156 -22.80 30.99 17.76
CA GLU A 156 -23.08 32.41 18.02
C GLU A 156 -24.04 33.00 16.99
N GLU A 157 -23.81 32.76 15.70
CA GLU A 157 -24.67 33.25 14.61
C GLU A 157 -26.05 32.60 14.62
N GLU A 158 -26.17 31.30 14.91
CA GLU A 158 -27.46 30.62 15.10
C GLU A 158 -28.25 31.23 16.27
N SER A 159 -27.56 31.58 17.36
CA SER A 159 -28.17 32.25 18.51
C SER A 159 -28.68 33.65 18.14
N GLN A 160 -27.93 34.41 17.35
CA GLN A 160 -28.35 35.71 16.82
C GLN A 160 -29.54 35.58 15.87
N LEU A 161 -29.53 34.57 14.99
CA LEU A 161 -30.59 34.30 14.02
C LEU A 161 -31.89 33.90 14.72
N ALA A 162 -31.82 33.09 15.78
CA ALA A 162 -32.95 32.78 16.64
C ALA A 162 -33.53 34.02 17.33
N TRP A 163 -32.67 34.93 17.80
CA TRP A 163 -33.11 36.20 18.37
C TRP A 163 -33.76 37.12 17.33
N LEU A 164 -33.19 37.20 16.12
CA LEU A 164 -33.77 37.94 15.00
C LEU A 164 -35.15 37.38 14.64
N ALA A 165 -35.31 36.06 14.52
CA ALA A 165 -36.60 35.41 14.26
C ALA A 165 -37.66 35.71 15.35
N TYR A 166 -37.23 35.86 16.60
CA TYR A 166 -38.13 36.20 17.70
C TYR A 166 -38.50 37.70 17.72
N SER A 167 -37.59 38.58 17.32
CA SER A 167 -37.73 40.03 17.39
C SER A 167 -38.34 40.67 16.13
N SER A 168 -38.24 40.02 14.98
CA SER A 168 -38.93 40.43 13.75
C SER A 168 -40.44 40.13 13.85
N GLY A 169 -41.17 41.09 14.44
CA GLY A 169 -42.63 41.11 14.33
C GLY A 169 -43.06 41.22 12.87
N ALA A 170 -43.96 40.34 12.43
CA ALA A 170 -44.44 40.24 11.05
C ALA A 170 -44.94 41.59 10.49
N GLY A 171 -44.12 42.27 9.67
CA GLY A 171 -44.56 43.49 8.99
C GLY A 171 -43.50 44.39 8.35
N ASP A 172 -42.19 44.18 8.58
CA ASP A 172 -41.14 45.04 8.02
C ASP A 172 -40.30 44.30 6.97
N GLU A 173 -40.38 44.73 5.70
CA GLU A 173 -39.61 44.16 4.57
C GLU A 173 -38.08 44.25 4.81
N MET A 174 -37.62 45.25 5.57
CA MET A 174 -36.21 45.37 5.92
C MET A 174 -35.78 44.28 6.92
N ALA A 175 -36.68 43.85 7.81
CA ALA A 175 -36.41 42.76 8.75
C ALA A 175 -36.34 41.38 8.04
N GLU A 176 -37.12 41.19 6.98
CA GLU A 176 -37.09 39.98 6.15
C GLU A 176 -35.78 39.85 5.36
N ALA A 177 -35.30 40.95 4.76
CA ALA A 177 -34.03 40.95 4.01
C ALA A 177 -32.83 40.66 4.91
N VAL A 178 -32.78 41.27 6.11
CA VAL A 178 -31.72 41.02 7.11
C VAL A 178 -31.76 39.57 7.61
N PHE A 179 -32.96 39.00 7.80
CA PHE A 179 -33.12 37.61 8.20
C PHE A 179 -32.63 36.63 7.12
N GLN A 180 -32.93 36.90 5.86
CA GLN A 180 -32.45 36.09 4.73
C GLN A 180 -30.93 36.16 4.56
N GLU A 181 -30.33 37.34 4.76
CA GLU A 181 -28.87 37.49 4.73
C GLU A 181 -28.22 36.68 5.85
N ALA A 182 -28.72 36.77 7.09
CA ALA A 182 -28.23 35.98 8.21
C ALA A 182 -28.38 34.45 7.96
N CYS A 183 -29.49 34.01 7.35
CA CYS A 183 -29.66 32.60 6.98
C CYS A 183 -28.62 32.15 5.95
N SER A 184 -28.27 33.00 4.99
CA SER A 184 -27.22 32.71 4.02
C SER A 184 -25.87 32.58 4.71
N THR A 185 -25.54 33.49 5.64
CA THR A 185 -24.27 33.46 6.37
C THR A 185 -24.10 32.18 7.20
N VAL A 186 -25.13 31.77 7.94
CA VAL A 186 -25.11 30.49 8.69
C VAL A 186 -24.94 29.30 7.75
N GLN A 187 -25.62 29.31 6.60
CA GLN A 187 -25.48 28.24 5.61
C GLN A 187 -24.06 28.19 5.01
N ASP A 188 -23.47 29.33 4.70
CA ASP A 188 -22.10 29.42 4.17
C ASP A 188 -21.07 28.91 5.20
N LEU A 189 -21.22 29.28 6.48
CA LEU A 189 -20.38 28.80 7.58
C LEU A 189 -20.51 27.27 7.75
N TYR A 190 -21.73 26.74 7.67
CA TYR A 190 -21.98 25.29 7.74
C TYR A 190 -21.29 24.55 6.59
N GLU A 191 -21.40 25.05 5.37
CA GLU A 191 -20.74 24.47 4.21
C GLU A 191 -19.20 24.53 4.33
N GLU A 192 -18.65 25.64 4.85
CA GLU A 192 -17.21 25.78 5.02
C GLU A 192 -16.66 24.83 6.08
N LYS A 193 -17.36 24.67 7.21
CA LYS A 193 -17.05 23.68 8.24
C LYS A 193 -17.02 22.26 7.69
N GLU A 194 -18.06 21.85 6.96
CA GLU A 194 -18.12 20.51 6.36
C GLU A 194 -17.00 20.29 5.34
N LYS A 195 -16.71 21.29 4.49
CA LYS A 195 -15.58 21.24 3.54
C LYS A 195 -14.23 21.06 4.25
N LEU A 196 -14.04 21.68 5.42
CA LEU A 196 -12.81 21.53 6.20
C LEU A 196 -12.71 20.13 6.83
N ARG A 197 -13.80 19.62 7.41
CA ARG A 197 -13.85 18.24 7.95
C ARG A 197 -13.64 17.18 6.87
N GLU A 198 -14.23 17.36 5.69
CA GLU A 198 -13.98 16.47 4.54
C GLU A 198 -12.51 16.48 4.12
N LYS A 199 -11.89 17.67 4.02
CA LYS A 199 -10.46 17.79 3.71
C LYS A 199 -9.59 17.13 4.77
N ALA A 200 -9.87 17.33 6.06
CA ALA A 200 -9.15 16.68 7.15
C ALA A 200 -9.26 15.15 7.06
N ALA A 201 -10.46 14.63 6.79
CA ALA A 201 -10.68 13.19 6.60
C ALA A 201 -9.95 12.64 5.36
N GLU A 202 -9.90 13.38 4.26
CA GLU A 202 -9.12 13.00 3.07
C GLU A 202 -7.62 12.97 3.35
N VAL A 203 -7.10 13.97 4.04
CA VAL A 203 -5.67 14.04 4.43
C VAL A 203 -5.34 12.85 5.32
N ARG A 204 -6.15 12.54 6.33
CA ARG A 204 -5.98 11.34 7.17
C ARG A 204 -6.00 10.04 6.38
N LYS A 205 -6.91 9.89 5.41
CA LYS A 205 -6.98 8.69 4.55
C LYS A 205 -5.76 8.55 3.64
N LYS A 206 -5.19 9.66 3.17
CA LYS A 206 -4.00 9.69 2.32
C LYS A 206 -2.71 9.62 3.12
N ALA A 207 -2.75 9.98 4.41
CA ALA A 207 -1.64 9.93 5.34
C ALA A 207 -1.34 8.48 5.74
N SER A 208 -0.46 7.85 4.97
CA SER A 208 0.12 6.55 5.32
C SER A 208 1.57 6.54 4.85
N VAL A 209 2.43 5.91 5.64
CA VAL A 209 3.76 5.56 5.16
C VAL A 209 3.60 4.63 3.95
N LYS A 210 4.38 4.87 2.89
CA LYS A 210 4.41 4.01 1.71
C LYS A 210 5.44 2.89 1.91
N VAL A 211 5.26 1.78 1.21
CA VAL A 211 6.23 0.68 1.15
C VAL A 211 7.63 1.24 0.81
N GLY A 212 8.63 0.89 1.62
CA GLY A 212 10.01 1.34 1.46
C GLY A 212 10.35 2.68 2.14
N GLN A 213 9.37 3.36 2.73
CA GLN A 213 9.60 4.62 3.47
C GLN A 213 9.55 4.45 4.99
N GLY A 214 9.05 3.31 5.48
CA GLY A 214 8.99 3.04 6.91
C GLY A 214 10.34 2.60 7.48
N PRO A 215 10.52 2.65 8.81
CA PRO A 215 11.80 2.36 9.46
C PRO A 215 12.36 0.96 9.16
N LEU A 216 11.50 -0.05 9.01
CA LEU A 216 11.91 -1.41 8.68
C LEU A 216 12.13 -1.60 7.17
N THR A 217 11.14 -1.23 6.37
CA THR A 217 11.18 -1.45 4.91
C THR A 217 12.33 -0.72 4.22
N SER A 218 12.68 0.47 4.69
CA SER A 218 13.80 1.26 4.14
C SER A 218 15.19 0.69 4.47
N GLN A 219 15.31 -0.24 5.42
CA GLN A 219 16.58 -0.92 5.72
C GLN A 219 16.88 -2.11 4.79
N LEU A 220 15.89 -2.55 4.01
CA LEU A 220 16.10 -3.64 3.04
C LEU A 220 17.06 -3.25 1.91
N ASP A 221 16.90 -2.05 1.35
CA ASP A 221 17.75 -1.59 0.23
C ASP A 221 19.23 -1.42 0.62
N PRO A 222 19.59 -0.86 1.79
CA PRO A 222 20.97 -0.87 2.29
C PRO A 222 21.59 -2.27 2.36
N VAL A 223 20.84 -3.28 2.84
CA VAL A 223 21.33 -4.67 2.85
C VAL A 223 21.58 -5.16 1.42
N LEU A 224 20.66 -4.93 0.49
CA LEU A 224 20.86 -5.28 -0.92
C LEU A 224 22.10 -4.60 -1.51
N GLN A 225 22.32 -3.31 -1.23
CA GLN A 225 23.47 -2.55 -1.70
C GLN A 225 24.79 -3.09 -1.15
N LYS A 226 24.83 -3.54 0.10
CA LYS A 226 26.01 -4.17 0.72
C LYS A 226 26.45 -5.42 -0.04
N PHE A 227 25.50 -6.20 -0.55
CA PHE A 227 25.76 -7.35 -1.41
C PHE A 227 25.89 -6.99 -2.91
N ARG A 228 25.94 -5.70 -3.25
CA ARG A 228 26.01 -5.17 -4.62
C ARG A 228 24.84 -5.63 -5.50
N VAL A 229 23.69 -5.84 -4.88
CA VAL A 229 22.46 -6.25 -5.55
C VAL A 229 21.62 -5.02 -5.83
N GLN A 230 21.27 -4.84 -7.10
CA GLN A 230 20.38 -3.78 -7.55
C GLN A 230 19.09 -4.38 -8.11
N ARG A 231 17.95 -3.76 -7.77
CA ARG A 231 16.63 -4.08 -8.33
C ARG A 231 16.46 -3.35 -9.67
N GLN A 232 16.00 -4.05 -10.70
CA GLN A 232 15.82 -3.44 -12.03
C GLN A 232 14.57 -2.55 -12.07
N ALA A 233 14.75 -1.23 -12.23
CA ALA A 233 13.65 -0.25 -12.21
C ALA A 233 12.55 -0.52 -13.26
N TYR A 234 12.92 -0.97 -14.47
CA TYR A 234 11.99 -1.12 -15.60
C TYR A 234 11.23 -2.45 -15.67
N HIS A 235 11.56 -3.40 -14.79
CA HIS A 235 10.97 -4.74 -14.79
C HIS A 235 10.37 -5.13 -13.43
N SER A 236 9.47 -4.28 -12.91
CA SER A 236 8.80 -4.52 -11.62
C SER A 236 9.76 -4.78 -10.45
N GLN A 237 10.94 -4.12 -10.49
CA GLN A 237 12.02 -4.28 -9.52
C GLN A 237 12.58 -5.72 -9.47
N SER A 238 12.66 -6.40 -10.61
CA SER A 238 13.20 -7.77 -10.70
C SER A 238 14.69 -7.85 -10.37
N PHE A 239 15.10 -9.02 -9.90
CA PHE A 239 16.50 -9.35 -9.64
C PHE A 239 17.16 -9.93 -10.90
N ILE A 240 18.48 -9.73 -11.01
CA ILE A 240 19.32 -10.36 -12.04
C ILE A 240 19.76 -11.75 -11.53
N GLY A 241 19.95 -12.71 -12.44
CA GLY A 241 20.29 -14.10 -12.08
C GLY A 241 21.42 -14.22 -11.05
N ASN A 242 22.51 -13.50 -11.26
CA ASN A 242 23.66 -13.48 -10.37
C ASN A 242 23.33 -12.88 -8.99
N HIS A 243 22.40 -11.93 -8.92
CA HIS A 243 21.99 -11.32 -7.65
C HIS A 243 21.24 -12.31 -6.77
N VAL A 244 20.38 -13.14 -7.35
CA VAL A 244 19.64 -14.16 -6.60
C VAL A 244 20.58 -15.17 -5.98
N ASN A 245 21.61 -15.61 -6.72
CA ASN A 245 22.61 -16.53 -6.16
C ASN A 245 23.37 -15.92 -4.97
N THR A 246 23.71 -14.62 -5.04
CA THR A 246 24.37 -13.91 -3.93
C THR A 246 23.45 -13.79 -2.71
N MET A 247 22.16 -13.49 -2.92
CA MET A 247 21.22 -13.29 -1.82
C MET A 247 20.70 -14.58 -1.19
N LEU A 248 20.86 -15.72 -1.87
CA LEU A 248 20.56 -17.04 -1.32
C LEU A 248 21.71 -17.63 -0.50
N GLN A 249 22.80 -16.89 -0.28
CA GLN A 249 23.86 -17.29 0.64
C GLN A 249 23.46 -17.01 2.09
N ASP A 250 23.84 -17.88 3.02
CA ASP A 250 23.49 -17.79 4.44
C ASP A 250 23.71 -16.39 5.03
N LYS A 251 24.87 -15.79 4.77
CA LYS A 251 25.21 -14.43 5.24
C LYS A 251 24.21 -13.36 4.79
N ALA A 252 23.75 -13.44 3.55
CA ALA A 252 22.81 -12.45 3.01
C ALA A 252 21.40 -12.66 3.56
N ILE A 253 21.01 -13.92 3.78
CA ILE A 253 19.73 -14.28 4.41
C ILE A 253 19.72 -13.82 5.87
N ASP A 254 20.79 -14.09 6.62
CA ASP A 254 20.93 -13.68 8.01
C ASP A 254 20.84 -12.16 8.15
N GLU A 255 21.55 -11.41 7.29
CA GLU A 255 21.51 -9.95 7.33
C GLU A 255 20.12 -9.40 6.99
N LEU A 256 19.46 -9.92 5.94
CA LEU A 256 18.09 -9.50 5.58
C LEU A 256 17.07 -9.78 6.70
N THR A 257 17.14 -10.97 7.29
CA THR A 257 16.18 -11.38 8.34
C THR A 257 16.48 -10.72 9.68
N SER A 258 17.72 -10.30 9.92
CA SER A 258 18.12 -9.56 11.13
C SER A 258 17.66 -8.11 11.16
N VAL A 259 17.20 -7.55 10.03
CA VAL A 259 16.77 -6.13 9.93
C VAL A 259 15.79 -5.75 11.03
N THR A 260 14.76 -6.57 11.25
CA THR A 260 13.76 -6.30 12.29
C THR A 260 14.38 -6.25 13.67
N SER A 261 15.22 -7.22 14.01
CA SER A 261 15.87 -7.29 15.32
C SER A 261 16.84 -6.13 15.53
N SER A 262 17.59 -5.76 14.50
CA SER A 262 18.52 -4.63 14.55
C SER A 262 17.79 -3.32 14.78
N VAL A 263 16.75 -3.02 14.02
CA VAL A 263 15.98 -1.77 14.15
C VAL A 263 15.29 -1.70 15.51
N VAL A 264 14.67 -2.78 15.96
CA VAL A 264 14.02 -2.82 17.28
C VAL A 264 15.04 -2.64 18.40
N SER A 265 16.20 -3.29 18.32
CA SER A 265 17.27 -3.11 19.33
C SER A 265 17.76 -1.67 19.38
N SER A 266 17.99 -1.04 18.21
CA SER A 266 18.38 0.38 18.13
C SER A 266 17.32 1.31 18.72
N LEU A 267 16.03 1.05 18.45
CA LEU A 267 14.92 1.81 19.04
C LEU A 267 14.87 1.65 20.58
N MET A 268 15.13 0.44 21.10
CA MET A 268 15.13 0.18 22.54
C MET A 268 16.36 0.78 23.25
N ASP A 269 17.54 0.73 22.62
CA ASP A 269 18.79 1.25 23.19
C ASP A 269 18.84 2.79 23.20
N ASN A 270 18.25 3.45 22.20
CA ASN A 270 18.05 4.90 22.19
C ASN A 270 17.10 5.36 23.33
N ASN A 271 16.12 4.54 23.70
CA ASN A 271 15.23 4.84 24.82
C ASN A 271 15.88 4.59 26.19
N ARG A 272 16.77 3.58 26.32
CA ARG A 272 17.54 3.35 27.57
C ARG A 272 18.53 4.45 27.89
N SER A 273 19.17 5.01 26.88
CA SER A 273 20.13 6.10 27.04
C SER A 273 19.47 7.42 27.45
N LYS A 274 18.23 7.69 27.01
CA LYS A 274 17.46 8.88 27.46
C LYS A 274 16.98 8.78 28.92
N VAL A 275 16.67 7.58 29.42
CA VAL A 275 16.28 7.37 30.84
C VAL A 275 17.46 7.55 31.82
N GLN A 276 18.70 7.33 31.38
CA GLN A 276 19.89 7.51 32.24
C GLN A 276 20.35 8.97 32.37
N VAL A 277 19.89 9.90 31.53
CA VAL A 277 20.26 11.33 31.60
C VAL A 277 19.27 12.14 32.47
N ALA A 278 18.21 11.50 32.98
CA ALA A 278 17.18 12.11 33.82
C ALA A 278 17.37 11.86 35.33
N PHE A 279 18.53 11.38 35.78
CA PHE A 279 18.87 11.19 37.20
C PHE A 279 20.15 11.94 37.59
#